data_AF-T0ZJ07-F1
#
_entry.id   AF-T0ZJ07-F1
#
_cell.length_a   1.000
_cell.length_b   1.000
_cell.length_c   1.000
_cell.angle_alpha   90.00
_cell.angle_beta   90.00
_cell.angle_gamma   90.00
#
_symmetry.space_group_name_H-M   'P 1'
#
loop_
_entity.id
_entity.type
_entity.pdbx_description
1 polymer ?
#
loop_
_entity_poly.entity_id
_entity_poly.type
_entity_poly.pdbx_seq_one_letter_code
_entity_poly.pdbx_strand_id
1 'polypeptide(L)'
;VSVLIPAHNEEHFVAKCIASVVATGWPTDRLEILVIDHQSTDATATVARAAGARVISAERGKKIGAVRNVGLATAQGEFVAFVDADCTVPRTWLSSGIDILRSDQRVGAVGGGPALAPEDGTWGGAMSRADSGFDWDRPRGNHAGDL
;
A
#
# COMPACT_ATOMS: atom_id res chain seq x y z
N VAL A 1 6.18 -11.47 -5.55
CA VAL A 1 5.57 -10.15 -5.28
C VAL A 1 5.66 -9.89 -3.80
N SER A 2 6.19 -8.74 -3.40
CA SER A 2 6.16 -8.30 -2.01
C SER A 2 5.06 -7.27 -1.84
N VAL A 3 4.10 -7.56 -0.96
CA VAL A 3 3.03 -6.64 -0.60
C VAL A 3 3.40 -5.96 0.71
N LEU A 4 3.50 -4.63 0.68
CA LEU A 4 3.95 -3.80 1.80
C LEU A 4 2.76 -3.07 2.39
N ILE A 5 2.50 -3.35 3.67
CA ILE A 5 1.35 -2.87 4.42
C ILE A 5 1.86 -2.03 5.60
N PRO A 6 1.97 -0.69 5.48
CA PRO A 6 2.24 0.14 6.64
C PRO A 6 1.05 0.09 7.60
N ALA A 7 1.32 0.00 8.90
CA ALA A 7 0.29 -0.09 9.93
C ALA A 7 0.67 0.70 11.19
N HIS A 8 -0.31 1.37 11.80
CA HIS A 8 -0.19 1.98 13.12
C HIS A 8 -1.56 1.93 13.82
N ASN A 9 -1.70 1.09 14.83
CA ASN A 9 -2.95 0.89 15.57
C ASN A 9 -4.15 0.46 14.71
N GLU A 10 -3.95 -0.61 13.94
CA GLU A 10 -4.86 -1.18 12.96
C GLU A 10 -5.34 -2.59 13.35
N GLU A 11 -5.39 -2.93 14.64
CA GLU A 11 -5.73 -4.29 15.12
C GLU A 11 -7.08 -4.81 14.61
N HIS A 12 -8.02 -3.91 14.32
CA HIS A 12 -9.35 -4.21 13.82
C HIS A 12 -9.40 -4.48 12.29
N PHE A 13 -8.42 -3.99 11.53
CA PHE A 13 -8.47 -3.98 10.07
C PHE A 13 -7.37 -4.81 9.42
N VAL A 14 -6.18 -4.88 10.03
CA VAL A 14 -4.98 -5.48 9.41
C VAL A 14 -5.20 -6.94 8.98
N ALA A 15 -5.93 -7.74 9.76
CA ALA A 15 -6.26 -9.12 9.39
C ALA A 15 -7.12 -9.19 8.12
N LYS A 16 -8.08 -8.28 7.97
CA LYS A 16 -8.96 -8.21 6.80
C LYS A 16 -8.19 -7.76 5.56
N CYS A 17 -7.29 -6.79 5.70
CA CYS A 17 -6.38 -6.36 4.63
C CYS A 17 -5.55 -7.55 4.14
N ILE A 18 -4.84 -8.25 5.05
CA ILE A 18 -4.02 -9.43 4.72
C ILE A 18 -4.87 -10.52 4.04
N ALA A 19 -6.05 -10.82 4.58
CA ALA A 19 -6.95 -11.81 3.98
C ALA A 19 -7.36 -11.43 2.55
N SER A 20 -7.60 -10.15 2.26
CA SER A 20 -7.91 -9.69 0.90
C SER A 20 -6.73 -9.84 -0.06
N VAL A 21 -5.50 -9.62 0.41
CA VAL A 21 -4.27 -9.84 -0.37
C VAL A 21 -4.10 -11.32 -0.68
N VAL A 22 -4.30 -12.22 0.28
CA VAL A 22 -4.29 -13.67 0.05
C VAL A 22 -5.39 -14.09 -0.93
N ALA A 23 -6.57 -13.46 -0.84
CA ALA A 23 -7.71 -13.74 -1.72
C ALA A 23 -7.48 -13.33 -3.19
N THR A 24 -6.42 -12.59 -3.51
CA THR A 24 -5.99 -12.38 -4.90
C THR A 24 -5.67 -13.70 -5.61
N GLY A 25 -5.28 -14.74 -4.84
CA GLY A 25 -4.92 -16.05 -5.38
C GLY A 25 -3.54 -16.07 -6.05
N TRP A 26 -2.68 -15.08 -5.78
CA TRP A 26 -1.29 -15.14 -6.20
C TRP A 26 -0.59 -16.36 -5.57
N PRO A 27 0.28 -17.08 -6.29
CA PRO A 27 0.95 -18.26 -5.74
C PRO A 27 1.65 -17.96 -4.42
N THR A 28 1.35 -18.74 -3.38
CA THR A 28 1.80 -18.49 -2.01
C THR A 28 3.32 -18.60 -1.85
N ASP A 29 3.96 -19.45 -2.64
CA ASP A 29 5.43 -19.57 -2.74
C ASP A 29 6.08 -18.36 -3.42
N ARG A 30 5.29 -17.48 -4.03
CA ARG A 30 5.74 -16.26 -4.73
C ARG A 30 5.10 -14.99 -4.17
N LEU A 31 4.44 -15.08 -3.02
CA LEU A 31 3.80 -13.96 -2.33
C LEU A 31 4.45 -13.75 -0.97
N GLU A 32 5.02 -12.57 -0.77
CA GLU A 32 5.53 -12.13 0.52
C GLU A 32 4.61 -11.00 1.03
N ILE A 33 4.08 -11.12 2.25
CA ILE A 33 3.26 -10.07 2.87
C ILE A 33 4.06 -9.48 4.04
N LEU A 34 4.42 -8.21 3.90
CA LEU A 34 5.21 -7.45 4.85
C LEU A 34 4.31 -6.40 5.51
N VAL A 35 4.08 -6.54 6.81
CA VAL A 35 3.45 -5.50 7.61
C VAL A 35 4.53 -4.67 8.27
N ILE A 36 4.59 -3.38 7.96
CA ILE A 36 5.54 -2.44 8.55
C ILE A 36 4.82 -1.75 9.71
N ASP A 37 5.04 -2.27 10.92
CA ASP A 37 4.46 -1.76 12.15
C ASP A 37 5.19 -0.49 12.60
N HIS A 38 4.51 0.64 12.53
CA HIS A 38 5.02 1.96 12.90
C HIS A 38 4.81 2.24 14.39
N GLN A 39 5.29 1.32 15.23
CA GLN A 39 5.14 1.34 16.69
C GLN A 39 3.69 1.42 17.14
N SER A 40 2.88 0.45 16.72
CA SER A 40 1.53 0.29 17.28
C SER A 40 1.61 0.02 18.78
N THR A 41 0.65 0.57 19.51
CA THR A 41 0.46 0.37 20.96
C THR A 41 -0.67 -0.62 21.26
N ASP A 42 -1.37 -1.08 20.23
CA ASP A 42 -2.46 -2.05 20.28
C ASP A 42 -1.98 -3.45 19.82
N ALA A 43 -2.91 -4.37 19.52
CA ALA A 43 -2.58 -5.72 19.09
C ALA A 43 -2.18 -5.85 17.61
N THR A 44 -2.03 -4.77 16.83
CA THR A 44 -1.78 -4.80 15.36
C THR A 44 -0.70 -5.79 14.96
N ALA A 45 0.48 -5.71 15.58
CA ALA A 45 1.61 -6.55 15.24
C ALA A 45 1.34 -8.04 15.55
N THR A 46 0.58 -8.33 16.61
CA THR A 46 0.20 -9.70 16.98
C THR A 46 -0.81 -10.26 15.99
N VAL A 47 -1.85 -9.47 15.67
CA VAL A 47 -2.89 -9.83 14.69
C VAL A 47 -2.29 -10.06 13.30
N ALA A 48 -1.39 -9.19 12.86
CA ALA A 48 -0.70 -9.34 11.57
C ALA A 48 0.11 -10.64 11.46
N ARG A 49 0.87 -11.00 12.51
CA ARG A 49 1.63 -12.27 12.54
C ARG A 49 0.69 -13.48 12.52
N ALA A 50 -0.40 -13.43 13.29
CA ALA A 50 -1.38 -14.50 13.32
C ALA A 50 -2.09 -14.70 11.96
N ALA A 51 -2.26 -13.62 11.19
CA ALA A 51 -2.78 -13.64 9.82
C ALA A 51 -1.75 -14.10 8.76
N GLY A 52 -0.52 -14.44 9.16
CA GLY A 52 0.51 -14.98 8.28
C GLY A 52 1.44 -13.94 7.64
N ALA A 53 1.39 -12.68 8.06
CA ALA A 53 2.32 -11.65 7.59
C ALA A 53 3.66 -11.67 8.35
N ARG A 54 4.74 -11.28 7.68
CA ARG A 54 6.01 -10.94 8.33
C ARG A 54 5.92 -9.50 8.83
N VAL A 55 6.07 -9.30 10.14
CA VAL A 55 6.03 -7.95 10.75
C VAL A 55 7.43 -7.38 10.90
N ILE A 56 7.62 -6.16 10.41
CA ILE A 56 8.86 -5.38 10.49
C ILE A 56 8.56 -4.11 11.29
N SER A 57 9.37 -3.82 12.31
CA SER A 57 9.19 -2.59 13.09
C SER A 57 9.85 -1.40 12.40
N ALA A 58 9.13 -0.28 12.31
CA ALA A 58 9.66 1.01 11.89
C ALA A 58 9.70 2.00 13.07
N GLU A 59 10.73 2.83 13.11
CA GLU A 59 10.91 3.84 14.16
C GLU A 59 9.80 4.92 14.18
N ARG A 60 9.44 5.38 15.39
CA ARG A 60 8.47 6.44 15.61
C ARG A 60 8.86 7.74 14.90
N GLY A 61 7.85 8.54 14.53
CA GLY A 61 8.06 9.89 13.97
C GLY A 61 8.48 9.91 12.49
N LYS A 62 8.73 8.75 11.89
CA LYS A 62 8.92 8.61 10.44
C LYS A 62 7.63 8.96 9.68
N LYS A 63 7.76 9.67 8.56
CA LYS A 63 6.65 9.87 7.61
C LYS A 63 6.34 8.56 6.88
N ILE A 64 5.13 8.42 6.36
CA ILE A 64 4.66 7.20 5.68
C ILE A 64 5.61 6.68 4.57
N GLY A 65 6.24 7.58 3.81
CA GLY A 65 7.23 7.19 2.79
C GLY A 65 8.45 6.50 3.39
N ALA A 66 8.95 6.97 4.53
CA ALA A 66 10.07 6.34 5.23
C ALA A 66 9.67 4.98 5.85
N VAL A 67 8.43 4.84 6.32
CA VAL A 67 7.88 3.55 6.77
C VAL A 67 7.84 2.55 5.61
N ARG A 68 7.32 2.96 4.44
CA ARG A 68 7.31 2.13 3.22
C ARG A 68 8.72 1.74 2.77
N ASN A 69 9.70 2.64 2.88
CA ASN A 69 11.10 2.35 2.54
C ASN A 69 11.74 1.28 3.43
N VAL A 70 11.35 1.19 4.72
CA VAL A 70 11.80 0.10 5.61
C VAL A 70 11.34 -1.25 5.07
N GLY A 71 10.07 -1.34 4.64
CA GLY A 71 9.55 -2.55 4.00
C GLY A 71 10.30 -2.87 2.71
N LEU A 72 10.48 -1.86 1.85
CA LEU A 72 11.13 -1.99 0.55
C LEU A 72 12.56 -2.51 0.66
N ALA A 73 13.32 -2.09 1.68
CA ALA A 73 14.68 -2.54 1.92
C ALA A 73 14.80 -4.05 2.24
N THR A 74 13.70 -4.70 2.59
CA THR A 74 13.65 -6.15 2.92
C THR A 74 12.81 -6.97 1.95
N ALA A 75 12.15 -6.31 1.00
CA ALA A 75 11.29 -6.95 0.01
C ALA A 75 12.13 -7.80 -0.95
N GLN A 76 11.67 -9.03 -1.23
CA GLN A 76 12.38 -9.98 -2.09
C GLN A 76 11.67 -10.23 -3.43
N GLY A 77 10.46 -9.70 -3.60
CA GLY A 77 9.68 -9.85 -4.81
C GLY A 77 10.22 -9.01 -5.96
N GLU A 78 10.15 -9.56 -7.18
CA GLU A 78 10.40 -8.83 -8.43
C GLU A 78 9.52 -7.58 -8.56
N PHE A 79 8.26 -7.68 -8.10
CA PHE A 79 7.31 -6.57 -8.01
C PHE A 79 7.00 -6.27 -6.55
N VAL A 80 6.80 -4.98 -6.28
CA VAL A 80 6.39 -4.44 -4.98
C VAL A 80 5.03 -3.77 -5.14
N ALA A 81 4.08 -4.13 -4.28
CA ALA A 81 2.76 -3.52 -4.22
C ALA A 81 2.52 -2.91 -2.84
N PHE A 82 1.88 -1.74 -2.80
CA PHE A 82 1.56 -1.03 -1.56
C PHE A 82 0.05 -1.02 -1.32
N VAL A 83 -0.37 -1.34 -0.10
CA VAL A 83 -1.77 -1.21 0.34
C VAL A 83 -1.78 -0.85 1.82
N ASP A 84 -2.65 0.07 2.24
CA ASP A 84 -2.75 0.47 3.64
C ASP A 84 -3.52 -0.58 4.47
N ALA A 85 -3.22 -0.68 5.77
CA ALA A 85 -3.75 -1.74 6.64
C ALA A 85 -5.27 -1.68 6.89
N ASP A 86 -5.88 -0.52 6.64
CA ASP A 86 -7.32 -0.26 6.73
C ASP A 86 -8.06 -0.52 5.40
N CYS A 87 -7.35 -0.93 4.35
CA CYS A 87 -7.89 -1.16 3.01
C CYS A 87 -8.09 -2.66 2.70
N THR A 88 -8.91 -2.94 1.70
CA THR A 88 -9.01 -4.27 1.08
C THR A 88 -8.85 -4.19 -0.42
N VAL A 89 -8.26 -5.22 -1.02
CA VAL A 89 -8.00 -5.27 -2.47
C VAL A 89 -8.93 -6.24 -3.19
N PRO A 90 -9.33 -5.96 -4.44
CA PRO A 90 -10.07 -6.91 -5.26
C PRO A 90 -9.18 -8.09 -5.67
N ARG A 91 -9.80 -9.22 -6.02
CA ARG A 91 -9.09 -10.44 -6.45
C ARG A 91 -8.11 -10.18 -7.60
N THR A 92 -8.45 -9.27 -8.52
CA THR A 92 -7.66 -8.95 -9.72
C THR A 92 -6.52 -7.95 -9.46
N TRP A 93 -6.37 -7.43 -8.25
CA TRP A 93 -5.47 -6.31 -7.95
C TRP A 93 -4.02 -6.57 -8.37
N LEU A 94 -3.44 -7.70 -7.95
CA LEU A 94 -2.07 -8.05 -8.29
C LEU A 94 -1.91 -8.39 -9.78
N SER A 95 -2.80 -9.23 -10.33
CA SER A 95 -2.70 -9.66 -11.73
C SER A 95 -2.82 -8.47 -12.68
N SER A 96 -3.80 -7.59 -12.49
CA SER A 96 -4.00 -6.44 -13.37
C SER A 96 -2.83 -5.46 -13.33
N GLY A 97 -2.27 -5.18 -12.14
CA GLY A 97 -1.09 -4.32 -12.04
C GLY A 97 0.15 -4.91 -12.71
N ILE A 98 0.40 -6.20 -12.48
CA ILE A 98 1.59 -6.90 -13.01
C ILE A 98 1.49 -7.11 -14.52
N ASP A 99 0.30 -7.40 -15.06
CA ASP A 99 0.10 -7.54 -16.50
C ASP A 99 0.42 -6.23 -17.23
N ILE A 100 0.03 -5.09 -16.68
CA ILE A 100 0.37 -3.77 -17.23
C ILE A 100 1.88 -3.51 -17.15
N LEU A 101 2.51 -3.78 -16.00
CA LEU A 101 3.97 -3.64 -15.84
C LEU A 101 4.75 -4.50 -16.83
N ARG A 102 4.24 -5.69 -17.16
CA ARG A 102 4.87 -6.62 -18.12
C ARG A 102 4.60 -6.26 -19.57
N SER A 103 3.51 -5.55 -19.85
CA SER A 103 3.11 -5.20 -21.21
C SER A 103 4.11 -4.27 -21.92
N ASP A 104 4.82 -3.45 -21.16
CA ASP A 104 5.82 -2.52 -21.68
C ASP A 104 6.89 -2.23 -20.63
N GLN A 105 8.16 -2.53 -20.96
CA GLN A 105 9.31 -2.31 -20.08
C GLN A 105 9.54 -0.84 -19.70
N ARG A 106 8.89 0.10 -20.39
CA ARG A 106 8.92 1.55 -20.06
C ARG A 106 8.00 1.90 -18.89
N VAL A 107 7.08 1.01 -18.50
CA VAL A 107 6.15 1.25 -17.39
C VAL A 107 6.85 0.96 -16.07
N GLY A 108 7.19 2.02 -15.34
CA GLY A 108 7.86 1.91 -14.04
C GLY A 108 6.92 1.72 -12.83
N ALA A 109 5.64 2.05 -12.97
CA ALA A 109 4.65 1.94 -11.90
C ALA A 109 3.22 1.91 -12.46
N VAL A 110 2.31 1.30 -11.69
CA VAL A 110 0.87 1.28 -11.97
C VAL A 110 0.13 1.71 -10.71
N GLY A 111 -0.83 2.62 -10.85
CA GLY A 111 -1.71 3.06 -9.79
C GLY A 111 -3.18 2.80 -10.14
N GLY A 112 -4.02 2.66 -9.12
CA GLY A 112 -5.47 2.58 -9.27
C GLY A 112 -6.15 3.45 -8.21
N GLY A 113 -7.32 3.99 -8.52
CA GLY A 113 -8.14 4.74 -7.57
C GLY A 113 -8.90 3.81 -6.62
N PRO A 114 -9.34 4.29 -5.44
CA PRO A 114 -10.18 3.51 -4.54
C PRO A 114 -11.51 3.18 -5.23
N ALA A 115 -11.90 1.91 -5.17
CA ALA A 115 -13.16 1.47 -5.79
C ALA A 115 -14.39 1.99 -5.03
N LEU A 116 -14.30 2.19 -3.71
CA LEU A 116 -15.36 2.73 -2.86
C LEU A 116 -14.74 3.44 -1.65
N ALA A 117 -14.95 4.75 -1.52
CA ALA A 117 -14.78 5.43 -0.24
C ALA A 117 -16.03 5.18 0.62
N PRO A 118 -15.90 4.82 1.91
CA PRO A 118 -17.02 4.99 2.84
C PRO A 118 -17.47 6.47 2.81
N GLU A 119 -18.79 6.73 2.82
CA GLU A 119 -19.34 8.10 2.78
C GLU A 119 -18.86 8.96 3.97
N ASP A 120 -18.35 8.32 5.02
CA ASP A 120 -17.86 8.87 6.28
C ASP A 120 -16.32 8.87 6.42
N GLY A 121 -15.58 8.43 5.40
CA GLY A 121 -14.12 8.47 5.39
C GLY A 121 -13.58 9.88 5.13
N THR A 122 -12.84 10.44 6.09
CA THR A 122 -12.26 11.80 6.03
C THR A 122 -11.36 12.06 4.82
N TRP A 123 -10.75 11.01 4.24
CA TRP A 123 -9.91 11.10 3.04
C TRP A 123 -10.59 10.62 1.75
N GLY A 124 -11.47 9.62 1.83
CA GLY A 124 -12.15 9.05 0.66
C GLY A 124 -13.10 10.05 -0.03
N GLY A 125 -13.79 10.89 0.75
CA GLY A 125 -14.59 12.00 0.22
C GLY A 125 -13.77 13.16 -0.35
N ALA A 126 -12.50 13.31 0.07
CA ALA A 126 -11.60 14.34 -0.45
C ALA A 126 -10.94 13.92 -1.77
N MET A 127 -10.57 12.64 -1.93
CA MET A 127 -9.95 12.13 -3.16
C MET A 127 -10.95 11.98 -4.32
N SER A 128 -12.21 11.60 -4.07
CA SER A 128 -13.23 11.54 -5.14
C SER A 128 -13.49 12.91 -5.80
N ARG A 129 -13.16 14.00 -5.10
CA ARG A 129 -13.20 15.38 -5.61
C ARG A 129 -11.89 15.84 -6.25
N ALA A 130 -10.78 15.15 -6.02
CA ALA A 130 -9.47 15.49 -6.56
C ALA A 130 -9.18 14.81 -7.90
N ASP A 131 -9.70 13.59 -8.12
CA ASP A 131 -9.54 12.86 -9.39
C ASP A 131 -10.21 13.57 -10.59
N SER A 132 -11.16 14.49 -10.34
CA SER A 132 -11.77 15.32 -11.40
C SER A 132 -11.01 16.62 -11.70
N GLY A 133 -9.92 16.92 -10.99
CA GLY A 133 -9.19 18.20 -11.11
C GLY A 133 -7.67 18.09 -11.18
N PHE A 134 -7.09 16.90 -11.04
CA PHE A 134 -5.65 16.70 -11.13
C PHE A 134 -5.22 16.50 -12.59
N ASP A 135 -4.75 17.58 -13.20
CA ASP A 135 -4.16 17.57 -14.54
C ASP A 135 -2.75 16.95 -14.50
N TRP A 136 -2.64 15.70 -14.95
CA TRP A 136 -1.39 14.95 -15.05
C TRP A 136 -0.38 15.54 -16.05
N ASP A 137 -0.84 16.41 -16.96
CA ASP A 137 -0.02 17.05 -18.00
C ASP A 137 0.46 18.45 -17.60
N ARG A 138 0.15 18.92 -16.39
CA ARG A 138 0.62 20.23 -15.93
C ARG A 138 2.16 20.20 -15.76
N PRO A 139 2.93 21.06 -16.46
CA PRO A 139 4.36 21.14 -16.27
C PRO A 139 4.68 21.49 -14.82
N ARG A 140 5.57 20.72 -14.18
CA ARG A 140 6.01 21.03 -12.81
C ARG A 140 6.73 22.38 -12.84
N GLY A 141 6.12 23.39 -12.25
CA GLY A 141 6.71 24.70 -12.10
C GLY A 141 8.03 24.61 -11.34
N ASN A 142 9.06 25.22 -11.92
CA ASN A 142 10.39 25.32 -11.34
C ASN A 142 10.31 26.27 -10.14
N HIS A 143 10.43 25.77 -8.90
CA HIS A 143 10.59 26.64 -7.73
C HIS A 143 12.04 27.09 -7.64
N ALA A 144 12.35 28.16 -8.38
CA ALA A 144 13.51 29.01 -8.16
C ALA A 144 13.01 30.36 -7.60
N GLY A 145 13.50 30.74 -6.42
CA GLY A 145 13.30 32.04 -5.76
C GLY A 145 11.92 32.24 -5.11
N ASP A 146 11.73 32.93 -3.99
CA ASP A 146 12.60 33.75 -3.15
C ASP A 146 11.90 34.00 -1.80
N LEU A 147 12.73 34.36 -0.80
CA LEU A 147 12.47 34.94 0.53
C LEU A 147 12.19 33.98 1.71
#